data_AF-A0AAX2CD64-F1
#
_entry.id   AF-A0AAX2CD64-F1
#
_cell.length_a   1.000
_cell.length_b   1.000
_cell.length_c   1.000
_cell.angle_alpha   90.00
_cell.angle_beta   90.00
_cell.angle_gamma   90.00
#
_symmetry.space_group_name_H-M   'P 1'
#
loop_
_entity.id
_entity.type
_entity.pdbx_description
1 polymer ?
#
loop_
_entity_poly.entity_id
_entity_poly.type
_entity_poly.pdbx_seq_one_letter_code
_entity_poly.pdbx_strand_id
1 'polypeptide(L)'
;MFLQAREHYKLQETNIAQELIEKGLKVCDEIGNEEYVYHFNILRLLNENKPIELVEEEVKKSISYFKKQGLWEFVEEYGELLAVAFRKLHNHEKVSDYFNVCYEAKKQIFSKGALK
;
A
#
# COMPACT_ATOMS: atom_id res chain seq x y z
N MET A 1 -1.31 12.05 10.51
CA MET A 1 -2.65 11.51 10.16
C MET A 1 -2.57 10.09 9.63
N PHE A 2 -1.84 9.80 8.55
CA PHE A 2 -1.79 8.45 7.97
C PHE A 2 -1.40 7.35 8.99
N LEU A 3 -0.28 7.52 9.70
CA LEU A 3 0.18 6.53 10.68
C LEU A 3 -0.87 6.28 11.76
N GLN A 4 -1.52 7.32 12.27
CA GLN A 4 -2.58 7.20 13.27
C GLN A 4 -3.79 6.44 12.71
N ALA A 5 -4.23 6.76 11.49
CA ALA A 5 -5.31 6.03 10.82
C ALA A 5 -4.99 4.55 10.65
N ARG A 6 -3.74 4.24 10.26
CA ARG A 6 -3.25 2.86 10.10
C ARG A 6 -3.23 2.10 11.41
N GLU A 7 -2.86 2.73 12.52
CA GLU A 7 -2.89 2.08 13.84
C GLU A 7 -4.34 1.80 14.30
N HIS A 8 -5.27 2.75 14.13
CA HIS A 8 -6.69 2.50 14.41
C HIS A 8 -7.28 1.38 13.55
N TYR A 9 -6.90 1.31 12.26
CA TYR A 9 -7.27 0.20 11.39
C TYR A 9 -6.78 -1.15 11.93
N LYS A 10 -5.51 -1.25 12.36
CA LYS A 10 -4.95 -2.48 12.96
C LYS A 10 -5.66 -2.89 14.25
N LEU A 11 -6.15 -1.92 15.03
CA LEU A 11 -6.94 -2.12 16.24
C LEU A 11 -8.42 -2.44 15.96
N GLN A 12 -8.83 -2.50 14.69
CA GLN A 12 -10.22 -2.68 14.24
C GLN A 12 -11.16 -1.53 14.66
N GLU A 13 -10.60 -0.36 14.97
CA GLU A 13 -11.33 0.87 15.28
C GLU A 13 -11.70 1.60 13.98
N THR A 14 -12.43 0.90 13.10
CA THR A 14 -12.60 1.27 11.69
C THR A 14 -13.30 2.62 11.49
N ASN A 15 -14.17 3.03 12.41
CA ASN A 15 -14.81 4.35 12.38
C ASN A 15 -13.79 5.49 12.60
N ILE A 16 -12.87 5.32 13.57
CA ILE A 16 -11.83 6.31 13.86
C ILE A 16 -10.82 6.35 12.71
N ALA A 17 -10.45 5.17 12.19
CA ALA A 17 -9.61 5.06 11.01
C ALA A 17 -10.23 5.78 9.81
N GLN A 18 -11.53 5.56 9.52
CA GLN A 18 -12.23 6.22 8.41
C GLN A 18 -12.19 7.75 8.53
N GLU A 19 -12.47 8.30 9.71
CA GLU A 19 -12.45 9.75 9.91
C GLU A 19 -11.07 10.35 9.62
N LEU A 20 -10.01 9.68 10.08
CA LEU A 20 -8.63 10.10 9.83
C LEU A 20 -8.21 9.93 8.37
N ILE A 21 -8.72 8.89 7.68
CA ILE A 21 -8.50 8.64 6.25
C ILE A 21 -9.12 9.77 5.42
N GLU A 22 -10.40 10.09 5.64
CA GLU A 22 -11.09 11.13 4.85
C GLU A 22 -10.48 12.52 5.08
N LYS A 23 -10.13 12.85 6.33
CA LYS A 23 -9.39 14.09 6.62
C LYS A 23 -8.02 14.10 5.95
N GLY A 24 -7.32 12.97 5.99
CA GLY A 24 -6.01 12.80 5.38
C GLY A 24 -6.04 13.00 3.88
N LEU A 25 -7.00 12.37 3.18
CA LEU A 25 -7.20 12.53 1.74
C LEU A 25 -7.47 13.98 1.36
N LYS A 26 -8.40 14.64 2.07
CA LYS A 26 -8.71 16.05 1.83
C LYS A 26 -7.46 16.94 1.93
N VAL A 27 -6.63 16.74 2.95
CA VAL A 27 -5.39 17.50 3.11
C VAL A 27 -4.42 17.20 1.97
N CYS A 28 -4.29 15.94 1.54
CA CYS A 28 -3.40 15.57 0.44
C CYS A 28 -3.81 16.22 -0.87
N ASP A 29 -5.12 16.26 -1.16
CA ASP A 29 -5.67 16.93 -2.35
C ASP A 29 -5.41 18.44 -2.30
N GLU A 30 -5.58 19.09 -1.14
CA GLU A 30 -5.35 20.53 -0.96
C GLU A 30 -3.88 20.93 -1.17
N ILE A 31 -2.92 20.09 -0.78
CA ILE A 31 -1.48 20.38 -0.90
C ILE A 31 -0.82 19.70 -2.10
N GLY A 32 -1.56 18.94 -2.90
CA GLY A 32 -1.04 18.19 -4.06
C GLY A 32 -0.08 17.04 -3.70
N ASN A 33 -0.27 16.38 -2.55
CA ASN A 33 0.57 15.26 -2.13
C ASN A 33 0.06 13.93 -2.71
N GLU A 34 0.41 13.68 -3.97
CA GLU A 34 -0.02 12.48 -4.71
C GLU A 34 0.44 11.16 -4.02
N GLU A 35 1.64 11.14 -3.45
CA GLU A 35 2.18 9.96 -2.76
C GLU A 35 1.25 9.49 -1.64
N TYR A 36 0.83 10.41 -0.78
CA TYR A 36 -0.05 10.06 0.34
C TYR A 36 -1.49 9.76 -0.09
N VAL A 37 -1.97 10.28 -1.24
CA VAL A 37 -3.27 9.87 -1.79
C VAL A 37 -3.29 8.35 -2.03
N TYR A 38 -2.23 7.79 -2.63
CA TYR A 38 -2.13 6.34 -2.84
C TYR A 38 -2.13 5.56 -1.51
N HIS A 39 -1.36 6.02 -0.52
CA HIS A 39 -1.32 5.39 0.80
C HIS A 39 -2.69 5.37 1.48
N PHE A 40 -3.39 6.51 1.48
CA PHE A 40 -4.72 6.63 2.07
C PHE A 40 -5.79 5.84 1.31
N ASN A 41 -5.76 5.82 -0.03
CA ASN A 41 -6.71 5.05 -0.83
C ASN A 41 -6.61 3.55 -0.54
N ILE A 42 -5.40 3.00 -0.46
CA ILE A 42 -5.22 1.59 -0.09
C ILE A 42 -5.78 1.34 1.31
N LEU A 43 -5.43 2.18 2.29
CA LEU A 43 -5.92 2.05 3.65
C LEU A 43 -7.45 2.16 3.74
N ARG A 44 -8.08 3.03 2.95
CA ARG A 44 -9.53 3.16 2.84
C ARG A 44 -10.19 1.87 2.37
N LEU A 45 -9.71 1.28 1.28
CA LEU A 45 -10.27 0.04 0.74
C LEU A 45 -10.16 -1.12 1.74
N LEU A 46 -9.04 -1.18 2.48
CA LEU A 46 -8.84 -2.15 3.55
C LEU A 46 -9.78 -1.91 4.73
N ASN A 47 -9.95 -0.66 5.16
CA ASN A 47 -10.82 -0.28 6.28
C ASN A 47 -12.30 -0.55 5.97
N GLU A 48 -12.72 -0.34 4.72
CA GLU A 48 -14.07 -0.62 4.23
C GLU A 48 -14.30 -2.09 3.88
N ASN A 49 -13.32 -2.97 4.14
CA ASN A 49 -13.34 -4.40 3.85
C ASN A 49 -13.79 -4.71 2.41
N LYS A 50 -13.27 -3.95 1.44
CA LYS A 50 -13.56 -4.15 0.03
C LYS A 50 -12.99 -5.47 -0.49
N PRO A 51 -13.55 -6.05 -1.56
CA PRO A 51 -12.97 -7.20 -2.25
C PRO A 51 -11.50 -6.97 -2.58
N ILE A 52 -10.69 -8.03 -2.47
CA ILE A 52 -9.24 -7.95 -2.66
C ILE A 52 -8.88 -7.48 -4.07
N GLU A 53 -9.73 -7.72 -5.05
CA GLU A 53 -9.55 -7.30 -6.44
C GLU A 53 -9.51 -5.77 -6.55
N LEU A 54 -10.37 -5.06 -5.80
CA LEU A 54 -10.36 -3.59 -5.77
C LEU A 54 -9.11 -3.05 -5.06
N VAL A 55 -8.67 -3.73 -4.00
CA VAL A 55 -7.41 -3.41 -3.32
C VAL A 55 -6.22 -3.64 -4.26
N GLU A 56 -6.23 -4.73 -5.03
CA GLU A 56 -5.21 -5.09 -6.00
C GLU A 56 -5.07 -4.02 -7.10
N GLU A 57 -6.20 -3.56 -7.65
CA GLU A 57 -6.24 -2.50 -8.65
C GLU A 57 -5.61 -1.20 -8.14
N GLU A 58 -5.96 -0.78 -6.92
CA GLU A 58 -5.40 0.44 -6.34
C GLU A 58 -3.92 0.27 -6.03
N VAL A 59 -3.51 -0.85 -5.42
CA VAL A 59 -2.10 -1.16 -5.16
C VAL A 59 -1.27 -1.19 -6.44
N LYS A 60 -1.81 -1.69 -7.57
CA LYS A 60 -1.11 -1.67 -8.87
C LYS A 60 -0.84 -0.24 -9.36
N LYS A 61 -1.81 0.68 -9.20
CA LYS A 61 -1.60 2.10 -9.52
C LYS A 61 -0.52 2.69 -8.62
N SER A 62 -0.61 2.45 -7.32
CA SER A 62 0.35 2.92 -6.32
C SER A 62 1.76 2.39 -6.59
N ILE A 63 1.92 1.10 -6.89
CA ILE A 63 3.22 0.50 -7.26
C ILE A 63 3.81 1.19 -8.50
N SER A 64 3.00 1.47 -9.52
CA SER A 64 3.46 2.18 -10.73
C SER A 64 4.01 3.57 -10.37
N TYR A 65 3.32 4.31 -9.50
CA TYR A 65 3.77 5.59 -8.99
C TYR A 65 5.07 5.46 -8.16
N PHE A 66 5.09 4.58 -7.16
CA PHE A 66 6.25 4.40 -6.28
C PHE A 66 7.50 3.93 -7.02
N LYS A 67 7.36 3.05 -8.04
CA LYS A 67 8.47 2.67 -8.92
C LYS A 67 9.05 3.89 -9.65
N LYS A 68 8.21 4.79 -10.18
CA LYS A 68 8.66 6.03 -10.85
C LYS A 68 9.37 6.99 -9.91
N GLN A 69 8.89 7.12 -8.67
CA GLN A 69 9.52 7.96 -7.64
C GLN A 69 10.75 7.29 -6.98
N GLY A 70 11.02 6.02 -7.29
CA GLY A 70 12.09 5.24 -6.67
C GLY A 70 11.87 4.94 -5.19
N LEU A 71 10.61 4.93 -4.74
CA LEU A 71 10.15 4.62 -3.39
C LEU A 71 9.96 3.12 -3.23
N TRP A 72 11.07 2.38 -3.32
CA TRP A 72 11.05 0.91 -3.43
C TRP A 72 10.59 0.23 -2.14
N GLU A 73 10.75 0.87 -0.98
CA GLU A 73 10.24 0.39 0.30
C GLU A 73 8.72 0.22 0.27
N PHE A 74 7.99 1.14 -0.38
CA PHE A 74 6.54 1.04 -0.54
C PHE A 74 6.11 0.05 -1.62
N VAL A 75 6.95 -0.14 -2.66
CA VAL A 75 6.72 -1.23 -3.64
C VAL A 75 6.79 -2.59 -2.94
N GLU A 76 7.76 -2.77 -2.04
CA GLU A 76 7.89 -3.97 -1.23
C GLU A 76 6.72 -4.15 -0.26
N GLU A 77 6.39 -3.12 0.54
CA GLU A 77 5.31 -3.15 1.53
C GLU A 77 3.97 -3.55 0.90
N TYR A 78 3.61 -2.94 -0.23
CA TYR A 78 2.33 -3.23 -0.88
C TYR A 78 2.34 -4.51 -1.72
N GLY A 79 3.50 -4.94 -2.23
CA GLY A 79 3.64 -6.28 -2.80
C GLY A 79 3.40 -7.36 -1.73
N GLU A 80 3.99 -7.20 -0.54
CA GLU A 80 3.83 -8.16 0.55
C GLU A 80 2.39 -8.22 1.05
N LEU A 81 1.72 -7.07 1.16
CA LEU A 81 0.29 -7.00 1.50
C LEU A 81 -0.55 -7.90 0.59
N LEU A 82 -0.36 -7.81 -0.73
CA LEU A 82 -1.12 -8.62 -1.68
C LEU A 82 -0.70 -10.09 -1.66
N ALA A 83 0.59 -10.40 -1.56
CA ALA A 83 1.06 -11.78 -1.43
C ALA A 83 0.43 -12.49 -0.22
N VAL A 84 0.38 -11.83 0.93
CA VAL A 84 -0.25 -12.35 2.15
C VAL A 84 -1.76 -12.52 1.97
N ALA A 85 -2.43 -11.55 1.34
CA ALA A 85 -3.87 -11.63 1.10
C ALA A 85 -4.22 -12.79 0.15
N PHE A 86 -3.54 -12.91 -0.99
CA PHE A 86 -3.78 -13.99 -1.95
C PHE A 86 -3.39 -15.37 -1.42
N ARG A 87 -2.43 -15.45 -0.50
CA ARG A 87 -2.11 -16.72 0.20
C ARG A 87 -3.31 -17.22 1.01
N LYS A 88 -4.04 -16.33 1.70
CA LYS A 88 -5.26 -16.69 2.44
C LYS A 88 -6.39 -17.17 1.51
N LEU A 89 -6.36 -16.76 0.26
CA LEU A 89 -7.32 -17.14 -0.79
C LEU A 89 -6.86 -18.35 -1.62
N HIS A 90 -5.74 -18.99 -1.26
CA HIS A 90 -5.14 -20.10 -2.02
C HIS A 90 -4.82 -19.77 -3.49
N ASN A 91 -4.65 -18.49 -3.83
CA ASN A 91 -4.27 -18.06 -5.18
C ASN A 91 -2.75 -18.06 -5.33
N HIS A 92 -2.17 -19.23 -5.57
CA HIS A 92 -0.72 -19.43 -5.62
C HIS A 92 -0.01 -18.67 -6.75
N GLU A 93 -0.71 -18.45 -7.88
CA GLU A 93 -0.18 -17.66 -9.00
C GLU A 93 0.07 -16.21 -8.55
N LYS A 94 -0.96 -15.56 -7.99
CA LYS A 94 -0.84 -14.19 -7.48
C LYS A 94 0.18 -14.07 -6.35
N VAL A 95 0.27 -15.07 -5.49
CA VAL A 95 1.31 -15.13 -4.45
C VAL A 95 2.71 -15.06 -5.09
N SER A 96 2.95 -15.87 -6.12
CA SER A 96 4.22 -15.86 -6.86
C SER A 96 4.50 -14.51 -7.53
N ASP A 97 3.50 -13.94 -8.20
CA ASP A 97 3.61 -12.65 -8.87
C ASP A 97 4.05 -11.54 -7.91
N TYR A 98 3.38 -11.45 -6.75
CA TYR A 98 3.67 -10.41 -5.78
C TYR A 98 4.97 -10.65 -5.00
N PHE A 99 5.38 -11.90 -4.78
CA PHE A 99 6.73 -12.16 -4.28
C PHE A 99 7.82 -11.74 -5.27
N ASN A 100 7.60 -11.89 -6.58
CA ASN A 100 8.54 -11.36 -7.57
C ASN A 100 8.61 -9.82 -7.50
N VAL A 101 7.49 -9.12 -7.30
CA VAL A 101 7.48 -7.67 -7.07
C VAL A 101 8.32 -7.28 -5.85
N CYS A 102 8.14 -7.97 -4.71
CA CYS A 102 8.96 -7.74 -3.51
C CYS A 102 10.45 -8.01 -3.78
N TYR A 103 10.77 -9.07 -4.52
CA TYR A 103 12.15 -9.40 -4.89
C TYR A 103 12.81 -8.30 -5.73
N GLU A 104 12.10 -7.79 -6.75
CA GLU A 104 12.56 -6.64 -7.54
C GLU A 104 12.81 -5.41 -6.68
N ALA A 105 11.89 -5.08 -5.78
CA ALA A 105 12.01 -3.94 -4.87
C ALA A 105 13.22 -4.07 -3.95
N LYS A 106 13.41 -5.24 -3.32
CA LYS A 106 14.58 -5.53 -2.47
C LYS A 106 15.89 -5.32 -3.22
N LYS A 107 16.02 -5.79 -4.47
CA LYS A 107 17.23 -5.56 -5.28
C LYS A 107 17.53 -4.07 -5.45
N GLN A 108 16.52 -3.25 -5.67
CA GLN A 108 16.67 -1.81 -5.82
C GLN A 108 17.07 -1.15 -4.50
N ILE A 109 16.43 -1.52 -3.40
CA ILE A 109 16.78 -1.06 -2.04
C ILE A 109 18.25 -1.38 -1.72
N PHE A 110 18.68 -2.63 -1.95
CA PHE A 110 20.07 -3.04 -1.74
C PHE A 110 21.05 -2.25 -2.61
N SER A 111 20.72 -2.02 -3.88
CA SER A 111 21.59 -1.24 -4.77
C SER A 111 21.78 0.21 -4.29
N LYS A 112 20.73 0.84 -3.74
CA LYS A 112 20.82 2.17 -3.11
C LYS A 112 21.61 2.14 -1.80
N GLY A 113 21.45 1.08 -1.00
CA GLY A 113 22.17 0.90 0.26
C GLY A 113 23.66 0.67 0.09
N ALA A 114 24.08 0.02 -0.99
CA ALA A 114 25.48 -0.25 -1.33
C ALA A 114 26.24 0.96 -1.91
N LEU A 115 25.53 2.06 -2.22
CA LEU A 115 26.10 3.34 -2.68
C LEU A 115 26.39 4.31 -1.52
N LYS A 116 26.24 3.87 -0.26
CA LYS A 116 26.60 4.63 0.95
C LYS A 116 28.03 4.37 1.41
#